data_AF-A0A6I0ELN0-F1
#
_entry.id   AF-A0A6I0ELN0-F1
#
_cell.length_a   1.000
_cell.length_b   1.000
_cell.length_c   1.000
_cell.angle_alpha   90.00
_cell.angle_beta   90.00
_cell.angle_gamma   90.00
#
_symmetry.space_group_name_H-M   'P 1'
#
loop_
_entity.id
_entity.type
_entity.pdbx_description
1 polymer ?
#
loop_
_entity_poly.entity_id
_entity_poly.type
_entity_poly.pdbx_seq_one_letter_code
_entity_poly.pdbx_strand_id
1 'polypeptide(L)'
;MQTYLVHMRQPRRLWHELGARRFIGFQVLMGGMILSALVHPWFYLLIAFDLWQGRLLGVPDTVFGQWLLGIGIFNLIAGYVSAIALGTVAAARRGRLRLAAHALMMPAYWLAISYAAYRALWQLVAAPYYWEKTEHAGRASAHAAAPGEDATPAPALAVSGEEAQRLA
;
A
#
# COMPACT_ATOMS: atom_id res chain seq x y z
N MET A 1 -6.74 6.58 0.44
CA MET A 1 -7.55 7.78 0.11
C MET A 1 -8.65 8.02 1.15
N GLN A 2 -9.54 7.07 1.44
CA GLN A 2 -10.61 7.25 2.44
C GLN A 2 -10.09 7.66 3.83
N THR A 3 -9.06 6.99 4.35
CA THR A 3 -8.45 7.36 5.65
C THR A 3 -7.99 8.82 5.67
N TYR A 4 -7.36 9.28 4.58
CA TYR A 4 -6.93 10.68 4.45
C TYR A 4 -8.13 11.64 4.47
N LEU A 5 -9.17 11.34 3.70
CA LEU A 5 -10.39 12.16 3.64
C LEU A 5 -11.14 12.23 4.97
N VAL A 6 -11.19 11.13 5.73
CA VAL A 6 -11.81 11.13 7.07
C VAL A 6 -11.11 12.11 8.00
N HIS A 7 -9.78 12.11 8.03
CA HIS A 7 -9.00 13.06 8.83
C HIS A 7 -9.13 14.50 8.29
N MET A 8 -9.23 14.64 6.96
CA MET A 8 -9.41 15.94 6.30
C MET A 8 -10.85 16.45 6.28
N ARG A 9 -11.81 15.75 6.90
CA ARG A 9 -13.20 16.21 7.01
C ARG A 9 -13.34 17.45 7.89
N GLN A 10 -12.47 17.59 8.90
CA GLN A 10 -12.38 18.76 9.78
C GLN A 10 -10.93 19.24 9.92
N PRO A 11 -10.33 19.81 8.86
CA PRO A 11 -8.90 20.09 8.81
C PRO A 11 -8.47 21.15 9.83
N ARG A 12 -9.36 22.10 10.17
CA ARG A 12 -9.12 23.10 11.22
C ARG A 12 -8.99 22.45 12.60
N ARG A 13 -9.87 21.51 12.93
CA ARG A 13 -9.81 20.77 14.19
C ARG A 13 -8.53 19.93 14.26
N LEU A 14 -8.22 19.22 13.18
CA LEU A 14 -6.99 18.44 13.06
C LEU A 14 -5.74 19.32 13.23
N TRP A 15 -5.74 20.53 12.64
CA TRP A 15 -4.66 21.50 12.82
C TRP A 15 -4.49 21.92 14.28
N HIS A 16 -5.59 22.18 15.00
CA HIS A 16 -5.53 22.53 16.42
C HIS A 16 -5.08 21.35 17.31
N GLU A 17 -5.47 20.12 16.99
CA GLU A 17 -5.10 18.93 17.76
C GLU A 17 -3.64 18.49 17.55
N LEU A 18 -3.14 18.57 16.31
CA LEU A 18 -1.76 18.16 15.98
C LEU A 18 -0.75 19.31 16.08
N GLY A 19 -1.19 20.55 15.90
CA GLY A 19 -0.33 21.71 15.67
C GLY A 19 0.30 21.73 14.27
N ALA A 20 0.84 22.88 13.89
CA ALA A 20 1.31 23.15 12.53
C ALA A 20 2.34 22.13 12.00
N ARG A 21 3.36 21.80 12.80
CA ARG A 21 4.46 20.91 12.36
C ARG A 21 3.97 19.50 12.03
N ARG A 22 3.14 18.93 12.91
CA ARG A 22 2.63 17.56 12.73
C ARG A 22 1.55 17.51 11.65
N PHE A 23 0.75 18.57 11.51
CA PHE A 23 -0.18 18.70 10.39
C PHE A 23 0.54 18.74 9.03
N ILE A 24 1.60 19.55 8.91
CA ILE A 24 2.42 19.57 7.68
C ILE A 24 3.02 18.19 7.42
N GLY A 25 3.56 17.53 8.46
CA GLY A 25 4.05 16.15 8.35
C GLY A 25 2.98 15.17 7.86
N PHE A 26 1.75 15.26 8.38
CA PHE A 26 0.61 14.47 7.91
C PHE A 26 0.30 14.72 6.43
N GLN A 27 0.29 15.99 6.00
CA GLN A 27 0.02 16.35 4.61
C GLN A 27 1.11 15.84 3.67
N VAL A 28 2.38 16.01 4.04
CA VAL A 28 3.51 15.53 3.24
C VAL A 28 3.53 14.01 3.17
N LEU A 29 3.23 13.31 4.27
CA LEU A 29 3.20 11.85 4.28
C LEU A 29 1.97 11.30 3.57
N MET A 30 0.77 11.50 4.10
CA MET A 30 -0.45 10.91 3.53
C MET A 30 -0.85 11.56 2.21
N GLY A 31 -0.91 12.90 2.18
CA GLY A 31 -1.25 13.64 0.97
C GLY A 31 -0.20 13.44 -0.11
N GLY A 32 1.09 13.55 0.24
CA GLY A 32 2.19 13.32 -0.67
C GLY A 32 2.25 11.89 -1.21
N MET A 33 1.97 10.86 -0.40
CA MET A 33 1.88 9.48 -0.92
C MET A 33 0.75 9.30 -1.94
N ILE A 34 -0.43 9.86 -1.68
CA ILE A 34 -1.57 9.80 -2.62
C ILE A 34 -1.24 10.57 -3.90
N LEU A 35 -0.75 11.80 -3.76
CA LEU A 35 -0.38 12.67 -4.87
C LEU A 35 0.73 12.04 -5.71
N SER A 36 1.75 11.49 -5.07
CA SER A 36 2.86 10.80 -5.73
C SER A 36 2.35 9.67 -6.61
N ALA A 37 1.49 8.78 -6.09
CA ALA A 37 0.90 7.70 -6.88
C ALA A 37 0.08 8.18 -8.08
N LEU A 38 -0.58 9.35 -7.99
CA LEU A 38 -1.33 9.92 -9.11
C LEU A 38 -0.40 10.59 -10.14
N VAL A 39 0.61 11.32 -9.69
CA VAL A 39 1.53 12.08 -10.55
C VAL A 39 2.57 11.18 -11.23
N HIS A 40 2.96 10.07 -10.61
CA HIS A 40 4.00 9.16 -11.10
C HIS A 40 3.90 8.78 -12.60
N PRO A 41 2.75 8.35 -13.14
CA PRO A 41 2.66 7.99 -14.56
C PRO A 41 2.85 9.19 -15.50
N TRP A 42 2.55 10.41 -15.05
CA TRP A 42 2.77 11.62 -15.85
C TRP A 42 4.25 11.89 -16.07
N PHE A 43 5.13 11.54 -15.11
CA PHE A 43 6.57 11.64 -15.35
C PHE A 43 7.03 10.75 -16.51
N TYR A 44 6.47 9.55 -16.65
CA TYR A 44 6.79 8.68 -17.80
C TYR A 44 6.26 9.26 -19.11
N LEU A 45 5.05 9.84 -19.10
CA LEU A 45 4.49 10.50 -20.27
C LEU A 45 5.34 11.70 -20.69
N LEU A 46 5.81 12.51 -19.74
CA LEU A 46 6.69 13.64 -20.01
C LEU A 46 8.04 13.18 -20.58
N ILE A 47 8.67 12.15 -20.00
CA ILE A 47 9.91 11.58 -20.52
C ILE A 47 9.72 11.02 -21.94
N ALA A 48 8.62 10.30 -22.18
CA ALA A 48 8.32 9.75 -23.50
C ALA A 48 8.05 10.85 -24.53
N PHE A 49 7.36 11.92 -24.12
CA PHE A 49 7.10 13.09 -24.95
C PHE A 49 8.38 13.85 -25.29
N ASP A 50 9.24 14.13 -24.30
CA ASP A 50 10.53 14.76 -24.55
C ASP A 50 11.44 13.89 -25.43
N LEU A 51 11.41 12.57 -25.26
CA LEU A 51 12.11 11.64 -26.14
C LEU A 51 11.58 11.71 -27.58
N TRP A 52 10.25 11.75 -27.77
CA TRP A 52 9.65 11.87 -29.09
C TRP A 52 10.00 13.18 -29.79
N GLN A 53 10.13 14.27 -29.03
CA GLN A 53 10.60 15.55 -29.55
C GLN A 53 12.12 15.62 -29.77
N GLY A 54 12.87 14.57 -29.42
CA GLY A 54 14.34 14.57 -29.48
C GLY A 54 15.00 15.51 -28.47
N ARG A 55 14.27 15.96 -27.43
CA ARG A 55 14.74 16.89 -26.39
C ARG A 55 15.00 16.18 -25.06
N LEU A 56 15.23 14.87 -25.09
CA LEU A 56 15.49 14.11 -23.86
C LEU A 56 16.69 14.73 -23.12
N LEU A 57 16.48 15.15 -21.87
CA LEU A 57 17.48 15.87 -21.06
C LEU A 57 17.93 17.22 -21.67
N GLY A 58 17.10 17.85 -22.50
CA GLY A 58 17.34 19.19 -23.00
C GLY A 58 17.57 20.15 -21.84
N VAL A 59 18.78 20.69 -21.73
CA VAL A 59 19.18 21.59 -20.65
C VAL A 59 18.40 22.89 -20.81
N PRO A 60 17.59 23.31 -19.83
CA PRO A 60 16.89 24.58 -19.93
C PRO A 60 17.88 25.74 -19.99
N ASP A 61 17.59 26.76 -20.80
CA ASP A 61 18.45 27.96 -20.90
C ASP A 61 18.45 28.78 -19.60
N THR A 62 17.40 28.65 -18.80
CA THR A 62 17.28 29.34 -17.51
C THR A 62 18.08 28.63 -16.43
N VAL A 63 18.86 29.38 -15.64
CA VAL A 63 19.59 28.86 -14.47
C VAL A 63 18.68 28.07 -13.53
N PHE A 64 17.49 28.59 -13.23
CA PHE A 64 16.51 27.90 -12.38
C PHE A 64 16.09 26.53 -12.95
N GLY A 65 15.83 26.45 -14.26
CA GLY A 65 15.49 25.19 -14.93
C GLY A 65 16.61 24.16 -14.88
N GLN A 66 17.88 24.59 -14.98
CA GLN A 66 19.04 23.71 -14.84
C GLN A 66 19.15 23.12 -13.44
N TRP A 67 18.98 23.95 -12.40
CA TRP A 67 18.93 23.48 -11.01
C TRP A 67 17.79 22.49 -10.78
N LEU A 68 16.60 22.80 -11.29
CA LEU A 68 15.43 21.93 -11.17
C LEU A 68 15.65 20.59 -11.87
N LEU A 69 16.24 20.60 -13.07
CA LEU A 69 16.59 19.38 -13.80
C LEU A 69 17.63 18.55 -13.03
N GLY A 70 18.68 19.19 -12.50
CA GLY A 70 19.72 18.52 -11.71
C GLY A 70 19.17 17.86 -10.46
N ILE A 71 18.35 18.59 -9.68
CA ILE A 71 17.67 18.04 -8.49
C ILE A 71 16.71 16.92 -8.88
N GLY A 72 15.98 17.06 -10.00
CA GLY A 72 15.07 16.04 -10.50
C GLY A 72 15.78 14.74 -10.88
N ILE A 73 16.87 14.82 -11.64
CA ILE A 73 17.69 13.66 -12.02
C ILE A 73 18.28 13.00 -10.78
N PHE A 74 18.86 13.80 -9.87
CA PHE A 74 19.39 13.28 -8.63
C PHE A 74 18.31 12.55 -7.81
N ASN A 75 17.14 13.16 -7.65
CA ASN A 75 16.02 12.57 -6.90
C ASN A 75 15.54 11.27 -7.56
N LEU A 76 15.43 11.24 -8.89
CA LEU A 76 15.03 10.05 -9.64
C LEU A 76 16.03 8.91 -9.41
N ILE A 77 17.31 9.15 -9.64
CA ILE A 77 18.36 8.13 -9.50
C ILE A 77 18.46 7.68 -8.05
N ALA A 78 18.59 8.61 -7.09
CA ALA A 78 18.72 8.30 -5.69
C ALA A 78 17.50 7.54 -5.16
N GLY A 79 16.29 7.94 -5.55
CA GLY A 79 15.04 7.30 -5.16
C GLY A 79 14.94 5.86 -5.65
N TYR A 80 15.17 5.62 -6.95
CA TYR A 80 15.11 4.27 -7.52
C TYR A 80 16.21 3.36 -6.98
N VAL A 81 17.46 3.85 -6.91
CA VAL A 81 18.59 3.08 -6.36
C VAL A 81 18.31 2.70 -4.91
N SER A 82 17.84 3.65 -4.08
CA SER A 82 17.51 3.37 -2.69
C SER A 82 16.39 2.33 -2.57
N ALA A 83 15.33 2.47 -3.36
CA ALA A 83 14.19 1.55 -3.33
C ALA A 83 14.58 0.13 -3.75
N ILE A 84 15.36 -0.01 -4.83
CA ILE A 84 15.85 -1.31 -5.32
C ILE A 84 16.82 -1.93 -4.32
N ALA A 85 17.73 -1.13 -3.75
CA ALA A 85 18.69 -1.60 -2.75
C ALA A 85 17.98 -2.09 -1.48
N LEU A 86 17.04 -1.32 -0.94
CA LEU A 86 16.24 -1.73 0.23
C LEU A 86 15.41 -2.98 -0.07
N GLY A 87 14.77 -3.06 -1.23
CA GLY A 87 14.01 -4.24 -1.65
C GLY A 87 14.88 -5.50 -1.74
N THR A 88 16.08 -5.36 -2.30
CA THR A 88 17.07 -6.43 -2.43
C THR A 88 17.57 -6.88 -1.06
N VAL A 89 17.95 -5.94 -0.18
CA VAL A 89 18.39 -6.24 1.19
C VAL A 89 17.27 -6.92 1.98
N ALA A 90 16.03 -6.44 1.86
CA ALA A 90 14.88 -7.04 2.53
C ALA A 90 14.62 -8.48 2.06
N ALA A 91 14.76 -8.76 0.76
CA ALA A 91 14.64 -10.10 0.20
C ALA A 91 15.78 -11.02 0.67
N ALA A 92 17.02 -10.52 0.67
CA ALA A 92 18.20 -11.25 1.13
C ALA A 92 18.10 -11.62 2.62
N ARG A 93 17.72 -10.68 3.49
CA ARG A 93 17.51 -10.92 4.93
C ARG A 93 16.43 -11.96 5.23
N ARG A 94 15.52 -12.22 4.28
CA ARG A 94 14.47 -13.25 4.37
C ARG A 94 14.85 -14.56 3.68
N GLY A 95 16.09 -14.71 3.22
CA GLY A 95 16.59 -15.89 2.50
C GLY A 95 15.99 -16.06 1.10
N ARG A 96 15.38 -15.02 0.53
CA ARG A 96 14.65 -15.09 -0.76
C ARG A 96 15.40 -14.36 -1.87
N LEU A 97 16.68 -14.70 -2.09
CA LEU A 97 17.53 -14.06 -3.10
C LEU A 97 16.99 -14.18 -4.54
N ARG A 98 16.23 -15.25 -4.84
CA ARG A 98 15.54 -15.39 -6.14
C ARG A 98 14.54 -14.25 -6.41
N LEU A 99 13.99 -13.64 -5.37
CA LEU A 99 13.10 -12.48 -5.47
C LEU A 99 13.87 -11.15 -5.59
N ALA A 100 15.17 -11.11 -5.30
CA ALA A 100 15.96 -9.87 -5.40
C ALA A 100 15.96 -9.31 -6.83
N ALA A 101 16.01 -10.17 -7.85
CA ALA A 101 15.91 -9.75 -9.25
C ALA A 101 14.57 -9.04 -9.56
N HIS A 102 13.49 -9.36 -8.83
CA HIS A 102 12.20 -8.70 -9.00
C HIS A 102 12.21 -7.26 -8.47
N ALA A 103 13.20 -6.86 -7.69
CA ALA A 103 13.38 -5.46 -7.30
C ALA A 103 13.63 -4.57 -8.53
N LEU A 104 14.16 -5.08 -9.64
CA LEU A 104 14.26 -4.31 -10.90
C LEU A 104 12.89 -3.98 -11.51
N MET A 105 11.83 -4.71 -11.15
CA MET A 105 10.47 -4.45 -11.62
C MET A 105 9.77 -3.34 -10.83
N MET A 106 10.45 -2.70 -9.86
CA MET A 106 9.92 -1.59 -9.08
C MET A 106 9.31 -0.45 -9.93
N PRO A 107 9.92 0.00 -11.05
CA PRO A 107 9.31 1.01 -11.92
C PRO A 107 7.94 0.58 -12.46
N ALA A 108 7.83 -0.66 -12.95
CA ALA A 108 6.57 -1.21 -13.44
C ALA A 108 5.54 -1.41 -12.32
N TYR A 109 5.99 -1.86 -11.15
CA TYR A 109 5.15 -2.01 -9.96
C TYR A 109 4.55 -0.68 -9.50
N TRP A 110 5.30 0.42 -9.56
CA TRP A 110 4.78 1.75 -9.24
C TRP A 110 3.72 2.23 -10.25
N LEU A 111 3.82 1.87 -11.53
CA LEU A 111 2.75 2.13 -12.50
C LEU A 111 1.48 1.34 -12.16
N ALA A 112 1.61 0.09 -11.71
CA ALA A 112 0.46 -0.69 -11.23
C ALA A 112 -0.20 -0.05 -9.99
N ILE A 113 0.59 0.46 -9.04
CA ILE A 113 0.09 1.24 -7.90
C ILE A 113 -0.66 2.49 -8.39
N SER A 114 -0.10 3.20 -9.37
CA SER A 114 -0.69 4.40 -9.93
C SER A 114 -2.04 4.10 -10.58
N TYR A 115 -2.10 3.04 -11.40
CA TYR A 115 -3.34 2.55 -12.00
C TYR A 115 -4.40 2.20 -10.95
N ALA A 116 -4.01 1.47 -9.91
CA ALA A 116 -4.90 1.16 -8.79
C ALA A 116 -5.37 2.43 -8.05
N ALA A 117 -4.50 3.44 -7.90
CA ALA A 117 -4.85 4.72 -7.29
C ALA A 117 -5.89 5.48 -8.12
N TYR A 118 -5.74 5.53 -9.45
CA TYR A 118 -6.75 6.14 -10.34
C TYR A 118 -8.10 5.42 -10.27
N ARG A 119 -8.09 4.08 -10.28
CA ARG A 119 -9.33 3.28 -10.10
C ARG A 119 -9.97 3.55 -8.74
N ALA A 120 -9.19 3.58 -7.66
CA ALA A 120 -9.68 3.89 -6.33
C ALA A 120 -10.24 5.32 -6.24
N LEU A 121 -9.62 6.30 -6.90
CA LEU A 121 -10.12 7.67 -6.96
C LEU A 121 -11.46 7.74 -7.69
N TRP A 122 -11.59 7.04 -8.83
CA TRP A 122 -12.85 6.94 -9.56
C TRP A 122 -13.95 6.29 -8.71
N GLN A 123 -13.65 5.14 -8.09
CA GLN A 123 -14.59 4.43 -7.22
C GLN A 123 -15.00 5.27 -6.01
N LEU A 124 -14.09 6.05 -5.44
CA LEU A 124 -14.39 6.93 -4.32
C LEU A 124 -15.48 7.97 -4.65
N VAL A 125 -15.55 8.41 -5.91
CA VAL A 125 -16.57 9.37 -6.37
C VAL A 125 -17.83 8.67 -6.85
N ALA A 126 -17.70 7.63 -7.68
CA ALA A 126 -18.83 6.95 -8.30
C ALA A 126 -19.54 5.96 -7.36
N ALA A 127 -18.81 5.37 -6.41
CA ALA A 127 -19.29 4.34 -5.50
C ALA A 127 -18.52 4.37 -4.15
N PRO A 128 -18.69 5.42 -3.32
CA PRO A 128 -17.84 5.69 -2.15
C PRO A 128 -17.78 4.57 -1.10
N TYR A 129 -18.79 3.70 -1.06
CA TYR A 129 -18.88 2.55 -0.15
C TYR A 129 -18.49 1.22 -0.80
N TYR A 130 -18.13 1.23 -2.08
CA TYR A 130 -17.66 0.05 -2.79
C TYR A 130 -16.20 -0.23 -2.44
N TRP A 131 -15.89 -1.49 -2.18
CA TRP A 131 -14.55 -1.96 -1.85
C TRP A 131 -14.27 -3.27 -2.58
N GLU A 132 -13.34 -3.26 -3.52
CA GLU A 132 -12.86 -4.45 -4.21
C GLU A 132 -11.99 -5.28 -3.28
N LYS A 133 -12.59 -6.31 -2.67
CA LYS A 133 -11.81 -7.33 -1.96
C LYS A 133 -11.16 -8.24 -2.99
N THR A 134 -9.88 -8.52 -2.83
CA THR A 134 -9.29 -9.66 -3.52
C THR A 134 -9.91 -10.94 -2.96
N GLU A 135 -10.33 -11.84 -3.84
CA GLU A 135 -10.77 -13.17 -3.44
C GLU A 135 -9.55 -13.90 -2.87
N HIS A 136 -9.56 -14.11 -1.55
CA HIS A 136 -8.58 -14.95 -0.91
C HIS A 136 -9.16 -16.36 -0.94
N ALA A 137 -8.52 -17.27 -1.66
CA ALA A 137 -8.74 -18.69 -1.42
C ALA A 137 -8.39 -18.93 0.05
N GLY A 138 -9.40 -19.13 0.89
CA GLY A 138 -9.20 -19.58 2.25
C GLY A 138 -8.28 -20.81 2.17
N ARG A 139 -7.28 -20.90 3.05
CA ARG A 139 -6.65 -22.20 3.28
C ARG A 139 -7.81 -23.09 3.74
N ALA A 140 -8.37 -23.89 2.85
CA ALA A 140 -9.20 -24.99 3.23
C ALA A 140 -8.37 -25.74 4.26
N SER A 141 -8.85 -25.75 5.50
CA SER A 141 -8.21 -26.44 6.60
C SER A 141 -7.81 -27.82 6.08
N ALA A 142 -6.52 -28.06 5.94
CA ALA A 142 -5.94 -29.36 5.69
C ALA A 142 -6.07 -30.22 6.96
N HIS A 143 -7.30 -30.30 7.48
CA HIS A 143 -7.72 -31.02 8.67
C HIS A 143 -9.04 -31.76 8.40
N ALA A 144 -9.28 -32.15 7.15
CA ALA A 144 -10.43 -33.00 6.78
C ALA A 144 -9.99 -34.23 5.97
N ALA A 145 -8.79 -34.75 6.27
CA ALA A 145 -8.35 -36.05 5.76
C ALA A 145 -7.39 -36.73 6.75
N ALA A 146 -7.90 -37.05 7.94
CA ALA A 146 -7.43 -38.23 8.66
C ALA A 146 -8.52 -39.30 8.47
N PRO A 147 -8.28 -40.35 7.67
CA PRO A 147 -9.18 -41.50 7.60
C PRO A 147 -8.98 -42.36 8.85
N GLY A 148 -10.02 -42.47 9.67
CA GLY A 148 -10.15 -43.52 10.69
C GLY A 148 -9.43 -43.26 11.99
N GLU A 149 -10.13 -42.63 12.95
CA GLU A 149 -9.89 -42.91 14.36
C GLU A 149 -11.26 -43.11 15.02
N ASP A 150 -11.43 -44.30 15.58
CA ASP A 150 -12.68 -44.87 16.03
C ASP A 150 -13.43 -43.95 17.01
N ALA A 151 -14.67 -43.63 16.66
CA ALA A 151 -15.60 -42.97 17.56
C ALA A 151 -15.96 -43.91 18.72
N THR A 152 -15.16 -43.89 19.77
CA THR A 152 -15.61 -44.30 21.11
C THR A 152 -16.53 -43.18 21.62
N PRO A 153 -17.82 -43.43 21.91
CA PRO A 153 -18.68 -42.41 22.46
C PRO A 153 -18.21 -42.08 23.88
N ALA A 154 -17.94 -40.79 24.13
CA ALA A 154 -17.66 -40.27 25.46
C ALA A 154 -18.82 -40.59 26.42
N PRO A 155 -18.56 -40.97 27.69
CA PRO A 155 -19.62 -41.32 28.61
C PRO A 155 -20.49 -40.10 28.89
N ALA A 156 -21.80 -40.27 28.75
CA ALA A 156 -22.80 -39.29 29.13
C ALA A 156 -22.66 -38.97 30.63
N LEU A 157 -22.33 -37.72 30.94
CA LEU A 157 -22.43 -37.18 32.30
C LEU A 157 -23.91 -37.19 32.71
N ALA A 158 -24.32 -38.23 33.43
CA ALA A 158 -25.58 -38.28 34.12
C ALA A 158 -25.56 -37.23 35.24
N VAL A 159 -26.24 -36.10 35.00
CA VAL A 159 -26.57 -35.14 36.06
C VAL A 159 -27.67 -35.77 36.91
N SER A 160 -27.32 -36.26 38.10
CA SER A 160 -28.29 -36.80 39.04
C SER A 160 -29.14 -35.67 39.64
N GLY A 161 -30.46 -35.85 39.60
CA GLY A 161 -31.45 -34.86 40.01
C GLY A 161 -31.72 -34.84 41.52
N GLU A 162 -30.72 -34.60 42.36
CA GLU A 162 -30.93 -34.55 43.83
C GLU A 162 -30.64 -33.20 44.52
N GLU A 163 -30.12 -32.17 43.83
CA GLU A 163 -29.79 -30.88 44.49
C GLU A 163 -30.87 -29.79 44.43
N ALA A 164 -32.01 -30.02 43.74
CA ALA A 164 -33.05 -29.00 43.57
C ALA A 164 -34.03 -28.84 44.77
N GLN A 165 -33.85 -29.58 45.87
CA GLN A 165 -34.76 -29.53 47.04
C GLN A 165 -34.14 -29.00 48.35
N ARG A 166 -32.90 -28.52 48.35
CA ARG A 166 -32.23 -28.04 49.58
C ARG A 166 -32.09 -26.53 49.75
N LEU A 167 -32.68 -25.72 48.88
CA LEU A 167 -32.69 -24.25 49.04
C LEU A 167 -34.09 -23.69 48.80
N ALA A 168 -35.05 -24.19 49.59
CA ALA A 168 -36.24 -23.43 49.98
C ALA A 168 -35.88 -22.43 51.08
#